data_AF-A0A3D1PIC3-F1
#
_entry.id   AF-A0A3D1PIC3-F1
#
_cell.length_a   1.000
_cell.length_b   1.000
_cell.length_c   1.000
_cell.angle_alpha   90.00
_cell.angle_beta   90.00
_cell.angle_gamma   90.00
#
_symmetry.space_group_name_H-M   'P 1'
#
loop_
_entity.id
_entity.type
_entity.pdbx_description
1 polymer ?
#
loop_
_entity_poly.entity_id
_entity_poly.type
_entity_poly.pdbx_seq_one_letter_code
_entity_poly.pdbx_strand_id
1 'polypeptide(L)'
;VRLYTRFISILKIIQYIGYSVVVFFSLIFVLFTGGIQSFFPPIAIVLILLQATLGCLIIYVITQGLIAIVDLLSRIEQNTRSQ
;
A
#
# COMPACT_ATOMS: atom_id res chain seq x y z
N VAL A 1 5.08 -8.79 -23.36
CA VAL A 1 6.00 -7.99 -22.50
C VAL A 1 5.50 -6.57 -22.25
N ARG A 2 5.27 -5.71 -23.27
CA ARG A 2 4.86 -4.29 -23.08
C ARG A 2 3.55 -4.10 -22.29
N LEU A 3 2.60 -5.03 -22.41
CA LEU A 3 1.33 -5.03 -21.66
C LEU A 3 1.54 -5.31 -20.16
N TYR A 4 2.36 -6.30 -19.82
CA TYR A 4 2.74 -6.63 -18.45
C TYR A 4 3.48 -5.49 -17.75
N THR A 5 4.41 -4.83 -18.45
CA THR A 5 5.11 -3.66 -17.90
C THR A 5 4.15 -2.51 -17.59
N ARG A 6 3.14 -2.28 -18.45
CA ARG A 6 2.08 -1.29 -18.18
C ARG A 6 1.23 -1.70 -16.97
N PHE A 7 0.92 -2.99 -16.82
CA PHE A 7 0.16 -3.51 -15.69
C PHE A 7 0.89 -3.31 -14.35
N ILE A 8 2.20 -3.62 -14.31
CA ILE A 8 3.05 -3.35 -13.14
C ILE A 8 3.09 -1.85 -12.83
N SER A 9 3.15 -1.00 -13.86
CA SER A 9 3.12 0.45 -13.67
C SER A 9 1.81 0.94 -13.06
N ILE A 10 0.66 0.38 -13.48
CA ILE A 10 -0.66 0.69 -12.90
C ILE A 10 -0.74 0.21 -11.44
N LEU A 11 -0.24 -0.99 -11.15
CA LEU A 11 -0.15 -1.53 -9.78
C LEU A 11 0.67 -0.63 -8.85
N LYS A 12 1.79 -0.09 -9.32
CA LYS A 12 2.59 0.90 -8.57
C LYS A 12 1.83 2.21 -8.32
N ILE A 13 1.03 2.67 -9.28
CA ILE A 13 0.18 3.87 -9.09
C ILE A 13 -0.88 3.60 -8.02
N ILE A 14 -1.54 2.44 -8.07
CA ILE A 14 -2.51 2.03 -7.04
C ILE A 14 -1.85 1.94 -5.66
N GLN A 15 -0.62 1.44 -5.57
CA GLN A 15 0.15 1.41 -4.33
C GLN A 15 0.37 2.80 -3.75
N TYR A 16 0.77 3.77 -4.59
CA TYR A 16 0.94 5.17 -4.19
C TYR A 16 -0.37 5.79 -3.73
N ILE A 17 -1.47 5.51 -4.42
CA ILE A 17 -2.81 5.96 -4.00
C ILE A 17 -3.14 5.37 -2.63
N GLY A 18 -2.91 4.08 -2.41
CA GLY A 18 -3.13 3.41 -1.13
C GLY A 18 -2.31 4.04 0.01
N TYR A 19 -1.03 4.34 -0.21
CA TYR A 19 -0.21 5.04 0.78
C TYR A 19 -0.72 6.44 1.09
N SER A 20 -1.11 7.19 0.06
CA SER A 20 -1.66 8.53 0.24
C SER A 20 -2.95 8.49 1.07
N VAL A 21 -3.82 7.51 0.84
CA VAL A 21 -5.03 7.29 1.63
C VAL A 21 -4.71 6.97 3.09
N VAL A 22 -3.78 6.05 3.37
CA VAL A 22 -3.39 5.70 4.76
C VAL A 22 -2.84 6.91 5.50
N VAL A 23 -1.92 7.67 4.86
CA VAL A 23 -1.35 8.89 5.45
C VAL A 23 -2.43 9.93 5.71
N PHE A 24 -3.36 10.13 4.76
CA PHE A 24 -4.45 11.08 4.89
C PHE A 24 -5.41 10.71 6.04
N PHE A 25 -5.78 9.44 6.15
CA PHE A 25 -6.60 8.95 7.26
C PHE A 25 -5.89 9.10 8.61
N SER A 26 -4.59 8.81 8.68
CA SER A 26 -3.79 9.03 9.90
C SER A 26 -3.73 10.51 10.28
N LEU A 27 -3.58 11.43 9.31
CA LEU A 27 -3.59 12.87 9.54
C LEU A 27 -4.95 13.37 10.05
N ILE A 28 -6.05 12.94 9.44
CA ILE A 28 -7.41 13.26 9.90
C ILE A 28 -7.60 12.75 11.33
N PHE A 29 -7.20 11.52 11.60
CA PHE A 29 -7.32 10.94 12.94
C PHE A 29 -6.55 11.75 13.98
N VAL A 30 -5.32 12.19 13.66
CA VAL A 30 -4.53 13.09 14.51
C VAL A 30 -5.21 14.44 14.70
N LEU A 31 -5.80 15.05 13.67
CA LEU A 31 -6.51 16.33 13.79
C LEU A 31 -7.76 16.22 14.65
N PHE A 32 -8.58 15.18 14.44
CA PHE A 32 -9.82 14.96 15.19
C PHE A 32 -9.57 14.58 16.65
N THR A 33 -8.59 13.72 16.91
CA THR A 33 -8.23 13.36 18.28
C THR A 33 -7.45 14.50 18.95
N GLY A 34 -6.55 15.14 18.22
CA GLY A 34 -5.69 16.28 18.60
C GLY A 34 -6.46 17.50 19.09
N GLY A 35 -7.59 17.79 18.45
CA GLY A 35 -8.47 18.89 18.83
C GLY A 35 -9.30 18.66 20.10
N ILE A 36 -9.35 17.43 20.63
CA ILE A 36 -10.27 17.06 21.73
C ILE A 36 -9.59 17.04 23.12
N GLN A 37 -8.26 16.99 23.24
CA GLN A 37 -7.61 16.94 24.57
C GLN A 37 -6.22 17.59 24.58
N SER A 38 -6.04 18.59 25.44
CA SER A 38 -4.76 19.11 25.95
C SER A 38 -3.92 18.08 26.73
N PHE A 39 -4.14 16.79 26.54
CA PHE A 39 -3.49 15.68 27.20
C PHE A 39 -3.36 14.50 26.22
N PHE A 40 -2.44 14.62 25.27
CA PHE A 40 -2.03 13.47 24.46
C PHE A 40 -0.98 12.67 25.23
N PRO A 41 -1.32 11.51 25.82
CA PRO A 41 -0.29 10.64 26.35
C PRO A 41 0.64 10.22 25.20
N PRO A 42 1.97 10.18 25.42
CA PRO A 42 2.94 9.77 24.39
C PRO A 42 2.58 8.42 23.75
N ILE A 43 1.87 7.56 24.48
CA ILE A 43 1.39 6.25 24.03
C ILE A 43 0.44 6.34 22.83
N ALA A 44 -0.38 7.40 22.72
CA ALA A 44 -1.34 7.57 21.64
C ALA A 44 -0.63 7.85 20.30
N ILE A 45 0.45 8.62 20.33
CA ILE A 45 1.30 8.89 19.16
C ILE A 45 1.92 7.58 18.65
N VAL A 46 2.42 6.74 19.56
CA VAL A 46 2.99 5.42 19.22
C VAL A 46 1.93 4.52 18.56
N LEU A 47 0.70 4.49 19.08
CA LEU A 47 -0.39 3.71 18.48
C LEU A 47 -0.77 4.20 17.07
N ILE A 48 -0.79 5.51 16.85
CA ILE A 48 -1.09 6.10 15.54
C ILE A 48 0.01 5.77 14.53
N LEU A 49 1.29 5.91 14.92
CA LEU A 49 2.42 5.51 14.07
C LEU A 49 2.40 4.01 13.78
N LEU A 50 2.07 3.17 14.77
CA LEU A 50 1.95 1.73 14.59
C LEU A 50 0.84 1.38 13.59
N GLN A 51 -0.33 2.02 13.72
CA GLN A 51 -1.45 1.84 12.79
C GLN A 51 -1.07 2.26 11.37
N ALA A 52 -0.42 3.41 11.20
CA ALA A 52 0.05 3.88 9.89
C ALA A 52 1.06 2.90 9.27
N THR A 53 2.01 2.41 10.08
CA THR A 53 3.04 1.47 9.64
C THR A 53 2.42 0.15 9.19
N LEU A 54 1.49 -0.41 9.98
CA LEU A 54 0.78 -1.64 9.62
C LEU A 54 -0.06 -1.46 8.36
N GLY A 55 -0.76 -0.33 8.20
CA GLY A 55 -1.51 -0.02 6.99
C GLY A 55 -0.63 0.03 5.74
N CYS A 56 0.51 0.71 5.81
CA CYS A 56 1.50 0.73 4.73
C CYS A 56 2.07 -0.66 4.44
N LEU A 57 2.33 -1.46 5.47
CA LEU A 57 2.86 -2.81 5.31
C LEU A 57 1.86 -3.75 4.62
N ILE A 58 0.58 -3.68 4.96
CA ILE A 58 -0.48 -4.46 4.30
C ILE A 58 -0.56 -4.10 2.82
N ILE A 59 -0.61 -2.81 2.48
CA ILE A 59 -0.68 -2.34 1.09
C ILE A 59 0.56 -2.78 0.31
N TYR A 60 1.74 -2.71 0.94
CA TYR A 60 2.98 -3.21 0.36
C TYR A 60 2.92 -4.70 0.05
N VAL A 61 2.56 -5.54 1.03
CA VAL A 61 2.50 -7.00 0.88
C VAL A 61 1.49 -7.41 -0.19
N ILE A 62 0.30 -6.81 -0.19
CA ILE A 62 -0.74 -7.09 -1.20
C ILE A 62 -0.23 -6.71 -2.59
N THR A 63 0.37 -5.52 -2.74
CA THR A 63 0.86 -5.07 -4.04
C THR A 63 2.02 -5.93 -4.54
N GLN A 64 2.96 -6.32 -3.67
CA GLN A 64 4.03 -7.24 -4.05
C GLN A 64 3.51 -8.61 -4.43
N GLY A 65 2.51 -9.14 -3.71
CA GLY A 65 1.85 -10.39 -4.07
C GLY A 65 1.23 -10.32 -5.46
N LEU A 66 0.50 -9.24 -5.78
CA LEU A 66 -0.08 -9.02 -7.10
C LEU A 66 0.97 -8.91 -8.20
N ILE A 67 2.07 -8.18 -7.96
CA ILE A 67 3.17 -8.08 -8.92
C ILE A 67 3.81 -9.45 -9.18
N ALA A 68 3.99 -10.27 -8.14
CA ALA A 68 4.55 -11.62 -8.27
C ALA A 68 3.63 -12.56 -9.06
N ILE A 69 2.31 -12.50 -8.84
CA ILE A 69 1.32 -13.26 -9.62
C ILE A 69 1.36 -12.86 -11.10
N VAL A 70 1.43 -11.55 -11.35
CA VAL A 70 1.54 -10.98 -12.69
C VAL A 70 2.84 -11.43 -13.37
N ASP A 71 3.99 -11.43 -12.68
CA ASP A 71 5.25 -11.95 -13.24
C ASP A 71 5.15 -13.43 -13.60
N LEU A 72 4.55 -14.25 -12.73
CA LEU A 72 4.32 -15.68 -12.96
C LEU A 72 3.44 -15.92 -14.19
N LEU A 73 2.32 -15.20 -14.31
CA LEU A 73 1.44 -15.30 -15.47
C LEU A 73 2.15 -14.90 -16.77
N SER A 74 3.01 -13.87 -16.74
CA SER A 74 3.81 -13.49 -17.91
C SER A 74 4.77 -14.60 -18.33
N ARG A 75 5.40 -15.29 -17.37
CA ARG A 75 6.30 -16.41 -17.67
C ARG A 75 5.55 -17.60 -18.25
N ILE A 76 4.37 -17.91 -17.72
CA ILE A 76 3.51 -18.99 -18.24
C ILE A 76 3.08 -18.66 -19.68
N GLU A 77 2.61 -17.44 -19.95
CA GLU A 77 2.20 -17.03 -21.30
C GLU A 77 3.36 -17.17 -22.30
N GLN A 78 4.58 -16.77 -21.93
CA GLN A 78 5.75 -16.90 -22.79
C GLN A 78 6.14 -18.36 -23.08
N ASN A 79 6.05 -19.23 -22.08
CA ASN A 79 6.35 -20.64 -22.24
C ASN A 79 5.30 -21.35 -23.11
N THR A 80 4.02 -21.05 -22.93
CA THR A 80 2.94 -21.64 -23.73
C THR A 80 2.93 -21.15 -25.18
N ARG A 81 3.35 -19.90 -25.44
CA ARG A 81 3.38 -19.34 -26.80
C ARG A 81 4.60 -19.78 -27.63
N SER A 82 5.59 -20.41 -27.00
CA SER A 82 6.79 -20.94 -27.66
C SER A 82 6.68 -22.42 -28.04
N GLN A 83 5.58 -23.08 -27.66
CA GLN A 83 5.15 -24.37 -28.22
C GLN A 83 4.17 -24.13 -29.37
#